data_AF-A0A4Q3ERX4-F1
#
_entry.id   AF-A0A4Q3ERX4-F1
#
_cell.length_a   1.000
_cell.length_b   1.000
_cell.length_c   1.000
_cell.angle_alpha   90.00
_cell.angle_beta   90.00
_cell.angle_gamma   90.00
#
_symmetry.space_group_name_H-M   'P 1'
#
loop_
_entity.id
_entity.type
_entity.pdbx_description
1 polymer ?
#
loop_
_entity_poly.entity_id
_entity_poly.type
_entity_poly.pdbx_seq_one_letter_code
_entity_poly.pdbx_strand_id
1 'polypeptide(L)'
;MSKVLKRFKALLPRVLDVCVYEYMLSIDPPEIELALDLNISVKQDAKGYSFYAAHKGMPVNENHIIFNNRLGKQLGYTNVLMLADSNTAELYRGKNIQAYMLTYIARYFAALNDQDAVYVFTYTDNTAMQRSLVKAKYKKLYRAKVYRIAGMRVYVRRLHE
;
A
#
# COMPACT_ATOMS: atom_id res chain seq x y z
N MET A 1 16.06 -23.20 17.15
CA MET A 1 16.79 -22.39 16.13
C MET A 1 17.62 -21.33 16.83
N SER A 2 18.96 -21.39 16.76
CA SER A 2 19.86 -20.57 17.61
C SER A 2 19.83 -19.06 17.26
N LYS A 3 20.08 -18.20 18.26
CA LYS A 3 20.16 -16.73 18.09
C LYS A 3 21.17 -16.29 17.02
N VAL A 4 22.23 -17.09 16.82
CA VAL A 4 23.28 -16.84 15.81
C VAL A 4 22.72 -17.00 14.40
N LEU A 5 21.91 -18.03 14.16
CA LEU A 5 21.29 -18.28 12.86
C LEU A 5 20.30 -17.17 12.46
N LYS A 6 19.57 -16.61 13.43
CA LYS A 6 18.68 -15.45 13.21
C LYS A 6 19.45 -14.18 12.83
N ARG A 7 20.61 -13.94 13.45
CA ARG A 7 21.49 -12.80 13.12
C ARG A 7 22.13 -12.95 11.74
N PHE A 8 22.59 -14.15 11.37
CA PHE A 8 23.10 -14.42 10.02
C PHE A 8 22.03 -14.27 8.93
N LYS A 9 20.80 -14.77 9.15
CA LYS A 9 19.68 -14.56 8.20
C LYS A 9 19.26 -13.09 8.04
N ALA A 10 19.56 -12.23 9.01
CA ALA A 10 19.31 -10.79 8.93
C ALA A 10 20.41 -10.03 8.15
N LEU A 11 21.60 -10.65 8.01
CA LEU A 11 22.73 -10.12 7.25
C LEU A 11 22.67 -10.51 5.76
N LEU A 12 21.96 -11.59 5.41
CA LEU A 12 21.77 -11.98 4.02
C LEU A 12 21.06 -10.88 3.23
N PRO A 13 21.59 -10.50 2.04
CA PRO A 13 20.92 -9.56 1.16
C PRO A 13 19.51 -10.06 0.84
N ARG A 14 18.48 -9.34 1.26
CA ARG A 14 17.12 -9.59 0.79
C ARG A 14 16.81 -8.61 -0.33
N VAL A 15 16.51 -9.13 -1.50
CA VAL A 15 16.00 -8.33 -2.62
C VAL A 15 14.49 -8.35 -2.53
N LEU A 16 13.88 -7.20 -2.29
CA LEU A 16 12.44 -7.03 -2.43
C LEU A 16 12.18 -6.53 -3.84
N ASP A 17 11.30 -7.23 -4.55
CA ASP A 17 10.88 -6.86 -5.89
C ASP A 17 9.48 -6.25 -5.81
N VAL A 18 9.38 -4.97 -6.16
CA VAL A 18 8.18 -4.16 -5.91
C VAL A 18 7.77 -3.38 -7.14
N CYS A 19 6.48 -3.14 -7.28
CA CYS A 19 5.90 -2.20 -8.21
C CYS A 19 5.55 -0.91 -7.47
N VAL A 20 5.83 0.24 -8.10
CA VAL A 20 5.43 1.56 -7.62
C VAL A 20 4.25 2.04 -8.45
N TYR A 21 3.20 2.47 -7.75
CA TYR A 21 1.97 2.99 -8.31
C TYR A 21 1.74 4.41 -7.82
N GLU A 22 1.07 5.21 -8.64
CA GLU A 22 0.69 6.59 -8.36
C GLU A 22 -0.82 6.75 -8.60
N TYR A 23 -1.50 7.43 -7.69
CA TYR A 23 -2.87 7.89 -7.86
C TYR A 23 -2.89 9.41 -7.89
N MET A 24 -3.30 9.95 -9.03
CA MET A 24 -3.47 11.40 -9.25
C MET A 24 -4.90 11.80 -8.87
N LEU A 25 -5.06 12.76 -7.98
CA LEU A 25 -6.38 13.18 -7.50
C LEU A 25 -7.15 14.03 -8.51
N SER A 26 -6.44 14.59 -9.50
CA SER A 26 -7.04 15.29 -10.63
C SER A 26 -7.82 14.36 -11.57
N ILE A 27 -7.71 13.04 -11.38
CA ILE A 27 -8.49 12.04 -12.11
C ILE A 27 -9.77 11.79 -11.32
N ASP A 28 -10.91 11.92 -11.99
CA ASP A 28 -12.20 11.57 -11.42
C ASP A 28 -12.14 10.19 -10.76
N PRO A 29 -12.73 10.04 -9.57
CA PRO A 29 -12.72 8.75 -8.91
C PRO A 29 -13.36 7.73 -9.85
N PRO A 30 -12.80 6.53 -10.00
CA PRO A 30 -13.54 5.48 -10.68
C PRO A 30 -14.89 5.30 -9.97
N GLU A 31 -15.96 5.21 -10.75
CA GLU A 31 -17.20 4.62 -10.25
C GLU A 31 -16.93 3.14 -9.96
N ILE A 32 -16.62 2.87 -8.70
CA ILE A 32 -16.42 1.51 -8.21
C ILE A 32 -17.76 1.05 -7.70
N GLU A 33 -18.44 0.22 -8.50
CA GLU A 33 -19.67 -0.43 -8.08
C GLU A 33 -19.39 -1.23 -6.79
N LEU A 34 -19.94 -0.71 -5.69
CA LEU A 34 -19.77 -1.25 -4.35
C LEU A 34 -21.06 -1.96 -3.97
N ALA A 35 -21.00 -3.28 -3.84
CA ALA A 35 -22.19 -4.10 -3.56
C ALA A 35 -22.72 -3.96 -2.12
N LEU A 36 -22.09 -3.13 -1.28
CA LEU A 36 -22.34 -3.07 0.16
C LEU A 36 -22.19 -1.65 0.68
N ASP A 37 -23.06 -1.29 1.62
CA ASP A 37 -22.86 -0.10 2.44
C ASP A 37 -21.79 -0.39 3.51
N LEU A 38 -20.69 0.38 3.49
CA LEU A 38 -19.55 0.18 4.37
C LEU A 38 -19.46 1.30 5.39
N ASN A 39 -19.40 0.92 6.68
CA ASN A 39 -18.99 1.83 7.73
C ASN A 39 -17.46 1.81 7.82
N ILE A 40 -16.82 2.97 7.58
CA ILE A 40 -15.38 3.12 7.60
C ILE A 40 -14.95 3.87 8.85
N SER A 41 -13.99 3.32 9.58
CA SER A 41 -13.31 4.00 10.68
C SER A 41 -11.80 4.06 10.46
N VAL A 42 -11.19 5.13 10.95
CA VAL A 42 -9.75 5.37 10.81
C VAL A 42 -9.14 5.48 12.20
N LYS A 43 -8.04 4.75 12.43
CA LYS A 43 -7.26 4.81 13.66
C LYS A 43 -5.83 5.22 13.33
N GLN A 44 -5.32 6.24 14.01
CA GLN A 44 -3.92 6.65 13.92
C GLN A 44 -3.13 6.11 15.12
N ASP A 45 -1.90 5.67 14.88
CA ASP A 45 -0.92 5.33 15.90
C ASP A 45 0.48 5.82 15.54
N ALA A 46 1.47 5.52 16.38
CA ALA A 46 2.87 5.93 16.17
C ALA A 46 3.53 5.32 14.92
N LYS A 47 2.94 4.27 14.33
CA LYS A 47 3.46 3.54 13.16
C LYS A 47 2.74 3.94 11.87
N GLY A 48 1.56 4.55 11.96
CA GLY A 48 0.81 5.04 10.81
C GLY A 48 -0.70 5.11 11.03
N TYR A 49 -1.46 4.75 10.01
CA TYR A 49 -2.92 4.75 10.03
C TYR A 49 -3.46 3.36 9.69
N SER A 50 -4.56 3.00 10.31
CA SER A 50 -5.32 1.78 10.00
C SER A 50 -6.73 2.17 9.62
N PHE A 51 -7.18 1.67 8.47
CA PHE A 51 -8.53 1.88 7.94
C PHE A 51 -9.31 0.58 8.05
N TYR A 52 -10.44 0.64 8.72
CA TYR A 52 -11.33 -0.49 8.97
C TYR A 52 -12.65 -0.26 8.26
N ALA A 53 -13.02 -1.17 7.37
CA ALA A 53 -14.35 -1.22 6.77
C ALA A 53 -15.16 -2.35 7.40
N ALA A 54 -16.38 -2.06 7.82
CA ALA A 54 -17.33 -3.01 8.35
C ALA A 54 -18.68 -2.93 7.60
N HIS A 55 -19.35 -4.06 7.44
CA HIS A 55 -20.71 -4.14 6.89
C HIS A 55 -21.61 -4.84 7.91
N LYS A 56 -22.67 -4.16 8.35
CA LYS A 56 -23.59 -4.67 9.40
C LYS A 56 -22.86 -5.13 10.67
N GLY A 57 -21.83 -4.39 11.08
CA GLY A 57 -21.02 -4.70 12.25
C GLY A 57 -19.96 -5.79 12.05
N MET A 58 -19.90 -6.44 10.88
CA MET A 58 -18.88 -7.45 10.58
C MET A 58 -17.66 -6.84 9.88
N PRO A 59 -16.43 -7.22 10.23
CA PRO A 59 -15.23 -6.73 9.56
C PRO A 59 -15.17 -7.22 8.12
N VAL A 60 -14.92 -6.30 7.19
CA VAL A 60 -14.89 -6.55 5.75
C VAL A 60 -13.49 -6.38 5.19
N ASN A 61 -12.83 -5.26 5.51
CA ASN A 61 -11.50 -4.97 5.02
C ASN A 61 -10.71 -4.13 6.03
N GLU A 62 -9.44 -4.45 6.16
CA GLU A 62 -8.49 -3.71 6.98
C GLU A 62 -7.30 -3.32 6.09
N ASN A 63 -6.88 -2.05 6.17
CA ASN A 63 -5.69 -1.55 5.49
C ASN A 63 -4.79 -0.85 6.50
N HIS A 64 -3.49 -1.19 6.47
CA HIS A 64 -2.48 -0.53 7.27
C HIS A 64 -1.59 0.33 6.38
N ILE A 65 -1.51 1.61 6.70
CA ILE A 65 -0.77 2.62 5.96
C ILE A 65 0.36 3.17 6.81
N ILE A 66 1.59 3.03 6.34
CA ILE A 66 2.76 3.67 6.93
C ILE A 66 2.94 5.01 6.23
N PHE A 67 2.77 6.09 6.97
CA PHE A 67 3.07 7.44 6.48
C PHE A 67 4.57 7.71 6.53
N ASN A 68 5.06 8.48 5.55
CA ASN A 68 6.44 8.93 5.48
C ASN A 68 7.48 7.79 5.51
N ASN A 69 7.18 6.70 4.79
CA ASN A 69 8.07 5.55 4.75
C ASN A 69 9.47 5.95 4.24
N ARG A 70 10.51 5.45 4.92
CA ARG A 70 11.92 5.69 4.55
C ARG A 70 12.23 5.31 3.10
N LEU A 71 11.57 4.29 2.55
CA LEU A 71 11.72 3.90 1.14
C LEU A 71 11.22 4.97 0.17
N GLY A 72 10.06 5.58 0.46
CA GLY A 72 9.51 6.67 -0.34
C GLY A 72 10.45 7.87 -0.35
N LYS A 73 10.97 8.26 0.82
CA LYS A 73 11.97 9.33 0.95
C LYS A 73 13.26 9.03 0.18
N GLN A 74 13.77 7.80 0.26
CA GLN A 74 14.96 7.37 -0.49
C GLN A 74 14.76 7.39 -2.01
N LEU A 75 13.51 7.33 -2.47
CA LEU A 75 13.16 7.39 -3.89
C LEU A 75 12.91 8.83 -4.40
N GLY A 76 13.09 9.83 -3.53
CA GLY A 76 12.94 11.24 -3.87
C GLY A 76 11.52 11.79 -3.69
N TYR A 77 10.61 11.00 -3.11
CA TYR A 77 9.23 11.43 -2.89
C TYR A 77 9.05 12.04 -1.49
N THR A 78 8.38 13.19 -1.44
CA THR A 78 7.96 13.86 -0.19
C THR A 78 6.59 13.32 0.26
N ASN A 79 6.39 13.12 1.57
CA ASN A 79 5.11 12.74 2.17
C ASN A 79 4.44 11.49 1.54
N VAL A 80 5.20 10.40 1.42
CA VAL A 80 4.74 9.14 0.82
C VAL A 80 3.90 8.30 1.76
N LEU A 81 2.83 7.71 1.23
CA LEU A 81 2.08 6.65 1.86
C LEU A 81 2.61 5.29 1.40
N MET A 82 2.76 4.36 2.32
CA MET A 82 3.02 2.97 1.96
C MET A 82 1.89 2.13 2.52
N LEU A 83 1.08 1.54 1.63
CA LEU A 83 0.19 0.46 2.01
C LEU A 83 1.05 -0.72 2.44
N ALA A 84 1.13 -0.93 3.76
CA ALA A 84 1.94 -1.98 4.35
C ALA A 84 1.25 -3.34 4.26
N ASP A 85 -0.06 -3.33 4.46
CA ASP A 85 -0.90 -4.50 4.37
C ASP A 85 -2.35 -4.10 4.04
N SER A 86 -3.05 -5.01 3.39
CA SER A 86 -4.47 -4.91 3.10
C SER A 86 -5.05 -6.31 3.09
N ASN A 87 -6.04 -6.54 3.95
CA ASN A 87 -6.74 -7.81 4.03
C ASN A 87 -8.24 -7.62 3.81
N THR A 88 -8.80 -8.30 2.82
CA THR A 88 -10.25 -8.39 2.62
C THR A 88 -10.72 -9.76 3.07
N ALA A 89 -11.70 -9.77 3.98
CA ALA A 89 -12.33 -10.97 4.49
C ALA A 89 -12.87 -11.83 3.35
N GLU A 90 -12.73 -13.15 3.46
CA GLU A 90 -12.92 -14.08 2.35
C GLU A 90 -14.31 -13.99 1.70
N LEU A 91 -15.35 -13.88 2.53
CA LEU A 91 -16.76 -13.70 2.11
C LEU A 91 -17.00 -12.46 1.25
N TYR A 92 -16.05 -11.53 1.26
CA TYR A 92 -16.16 -10.21 0.64
C TYR A 92 -15.15 -10.00 -0.51
N ARG A 93 -14.30 -10.99 -0.79
CA ARG A 93 -13.39 -10.94 -1.93
C ARG A 93 -14.17 -10.86 -3.24
N GLY A 94 -13.62 -10.17 -4.23
CA GLY A 94 -14.25 -9.97 -5.54
C GLY A 94 -15.32 -8.87 -5.60
N LYS A 95 -15.79 -8.33 -4.47
CA LYS A 95 -16.83 -7.28 -4.44
C LYS A 95 -16.27 -5.84 -4.57
N ASN A 96 -15.12 -5.70 -5.23
CA ASN A 96 -14.38 -4.43 -5.42
C ASN A 96 -14.05 -3.59 -4.17
N ILE A 97 -14.28 -4.10 -2.95
CA ILE A 97 -14.06 -3.37 -1.70
C ILE A 97 -12.62 -2.86 -1.58
N GLN A 98 -11.63 -3.67 -1.91
CA GLN A 98 -10.23 -3.25 -1.82
C GLN A 98 -9.94 -2.06 -2.75
N ALA A 99 -10.45 -2.06 -3.98
CA ALA A 99 -10.27 -0.93 -4.89
C ALA A 99 -10.96 0.33 -4.35
N TYR A 100 -12.19 0.19 -3.85
CA TYR A 100 -12.92 1.29 -3.22
C TYR A 100 -12.16 1.89 -2.04
N MET A 101 -11.66 1.03 -1.15
CA MET A 101 -10.89 1.43 0.03
C MET A 101 -9.57 2.12 -0.35
N LEU A 102 -8.88 1.68 -1.41
CA LEU A 102 -7.68 2.35 -1.91
C LEU A 102 -7.98 3.78 -2.37
N THR A 103 -9.07 3.98 -3.12
CA THR A 103 -9.50 5.34 -3.53
C THR A 103 -9.89 6.20 -2.33
N TYR A 104 -10.62 5.65 -1.35
CA TYR A 104 -10.97 6.36 -0.12
C TYR A 104 -9.72 6.81 0.65
N ILE A 105 -8.75 5.90 0.82
CA ILE A 105 -7.48 6.17 1.51
C ILE A 105 -6.71 7.27 0.80
N ALA A 106 -6.58 7.22 -0.53
CA ALA A 106 -5.86 8.23 -1.28
C ALA A 106 -6.43 9.64 -1.05
N ARG A 107 -7.75 9.78 -1.09
CA ARG A 107 -8.47 11.04 -0.84
C ARG A 107 -8.33 11.53 0.59
N TYR A 108 -8.43 10.61 1.56
CA TYR A 108 -8.26 10.94 2.97
C TYR A 108 -6.90 11.62 3.22
N PHE A 109 -5.83 11.04 2.67
CA PHE A 109 -4.49 11.58 2.88
C PHE A 109 -4.15 12.81 2.05
N ALA A 110 -4.68 12.88 0.83
CA ALA A 110 -4.63 14.06 0.01
C ALA A 110 -5.15 15.29 0.76
N ALA A 111 -6.34 15.17 1.34
CA ALA A 111 -6.97 16.23 2.12
C ALA A 111 -6.16 16.57 3.39
N LEU A 112 -5.54 15.58 4.03
CA LEU A 112 -4.80 15.78 5.27
C LEU A 112 -3.43 16.45 5.06
N ASN A 113 -2.81 16.28 3.89
CA ASN A 113 -1.42 16.70 3.62
C ASN A 113 -1.26 17.68 2.45
N ASP A 114 -2.36 18.16 1.87
CA ASP A 114 -2.38 19.04 0.70
C ASP A 114 -1.50 18.50 -0.44
N GLN A 115 -1.77 17.26 -0.85
CA GLN A 115 -1.01 16.57 -1.89
C GLN A 115 -1.85 16.32 -3.13
N ASP A 116 -1.22 16.42 -4.30
CA ASP A 116 -1.84 16.12 -5.60
C ASP A 116 -1.79 14.64 -5.99
N ALA A 117 -0.93 13.87 -5.32
CA ALA A 117 -0.69 12.47 -5.65
C ALA A 117 -0.40 11.60 -4.43
N VAL A 118 -0.82 10.33 -4.54
CA VAL A 118 -0.53 9.27 -3.56
C VAL A 118 0.24 8.13 -4.22
N TYR A 119 1.39 7.80 -3.65
CA TYR A 119 2.21 6.67 -4.10
C TYR A 119 1.89 5.41 -3.30
N VAL A 120 1.91 4.23 -3.94
CA VAL A 120 1.74 2.93 -3.29
C VAL A 120 2.81 1.96 -3.78
N PHE A 121 3.32 1.15 -2.85
CA PHE A 121 4.31 0.11 -3.10
C PHE A 121 3.67 -1.25 -2.85
N THR A 122 3.76 -2.17 -3.80
CA THR A 122 3.31 -3.55 -3.64
C THR A 122 4.36 -4.52 -4.18
N TYR A 123 4.44 -5.73 -3.63
CA TYR A 123 5.30 -6.77 -4.20
C TYR A 123 4.82 -7.21 -5.59
N THR A 124 5.77 -7.62 -6.44
CA THR A 124 5.50 -8.06 -7.81
C THR A 124 4.71 -9.36 -7.89
N ASP A 125 4.80 -10.21 -6.86
CA ASP A 125 4.05 -11.46 -6.72
C ASP A 125 2.62 -11.25 -6.18
N ASN A 126 2.32 -10.11 -5.57
CA ASN A 126 0.98 -9.77 -5.09
C ASN A 126 0.09 -9.26 -6.23
N THR A 127 -0.27 -10.17 -7.13
CA THR A 127 -1.08 -9.88 -8.32
C THR A 127 -2.49 -9.40 -7.96
N ALA A 128 -3.06 -9.85 -6.84
CA ALA A 128 -4.37 -9.41 -6.36
C ALA A 128 -4.37 -7.91 -6.02
N MET A 129 -3.37 -7.45 -5.25
CA MET A 129 -3.19 -6.03 -4.94
C MET A 129 -2.98 -5.19 -6.20
N GLN A 130 -2.13 -5.66 -7.12
CA GLN A 130 -1.87 -4.94 -8.37
C GLN A 130 -3.15 -4.76 -9.21
N ARG A 131 -4.01 -5.79 -9.28
CA ARG A 131 -5.32 -5.68 -9.95
C ARG A 131 -6.25 -4.67 -9.26
N SER A 132 -6.28 -4.67 -7.93
CA SER A 132 -7.09 -3.71 -7.16
C SER A 132 -6.60 -2.26 -7.35
N LEU A 133 -5.29 -2.04 -7.41
CA LEU A 133 -4.70 -0.72 -7.70
C LEU A 133 -5.10 -0.23 -9.10
N VAL A 134 -5.04 -1.10 -10.12
CA VAL A 134 -5.46 -0.75 -11.48
C VAL A 134 -6.96 -0.42 -11.53
N LYS A 135 -7.81 -1.19 -10.84
CA LYS A 135 -9.25 -0.88 -10.72
C LYS A 135 -9.50 0.47 -10.03
N ALA A 136 -8.70 0.78 -9.02
CA ALA A 136 -8.71 2.07 -8.32
C ALA A 136 -8.04 3.22 -9.11
N LYS A 137 -7.72 3.01 -10.40
CA LYS A 137 -7.09 3.99 -11.32
C LYS A 137 -5.69 4.44 -10.92
N TYR A 138 -4.98 3.66 -10.10
CA TYR A 138 -3.56 3.87 -9.90
C TYR A 138 -2.79 3.54 -11.17
N LYS A 139 -1.90 4.44 -11.60
CA LYS A 139 -0.97 4.24 -12.70
C LYS A 139 0.28 3.55 -12.17
N LYS A 140 0.68 2.43 -12.77
CA LYS A 140 1.99 1.84 -12.51
C LYS A 140 3.06 2.76 -13.10
N LEU A 141 4.01 3.18 -12.28
CA LEU A 141 5.12 4.03 -12.73
C LEU A 141 6.31 3.19 -13.19
N TYR A 142 6.77 2.29 -12.35
CA TYR A 142 7.91 1.42 -12.64
C TYR A 142 7.98 0.26 -11.65
N ARG A 143 8.81 -0.74 -11.99
CA ARG A 143 9.22 -1.81 -11.07
C ARG A 143 10.56 -1.45 -10.44
N ALA A 144 10.79 -1.89 -9.23
CA ALA A 144 12.01 -1.59 -8.49
C ALA A 144 12.50 -2.81 -7.69
N LYS A 145 13.82 -3.01 -7.69
CA LYS A 145 14.47 -3.94 -6.77
C LYS A 145 15.05 -3.16 -5.60
N VAL A 146 14.55 -3.44 -4.39
CA VAL A 146 15.01 -2.84 -3.14
C VAL A 146 15.92 -3.83 -2.42
N TYR A 147 17.19 -3.48 -2.29
CA TYR A 147 18.19 -4.31 -1.64
C TYR A 147 18.26 -3.99 -0.15
N ARG A 148 18.10 -5.00 0.69
CA ARG A 148 18.27 -4.90 2.14
C ARG A 148 19.57 -5.57 2.56
N ILE A 149 20.54 -4.79 3.05
CA ILE A 149 21.81 -5.29 3.59
C ILE A 149 21.84 -4.93 5.08
N ALA A 150 22.14 -5.90 5.95
CA ALA A 150 22.21 -5.71 7.41
C ALA A 150 20.98 -5.00 8.03
N GLY A 151 19.78 -5.31 7.52
CA GLY A 151 18.53 -4.70 7.99
C GLY A 151 18.23 -3.29 7.44
N MET A 152 19.20 -2.64 6.78
CA MET A 152 19.06 -1.33 6.13
C MET A 152 18.67 -1.51 4.66
N ARG A 153 17.75 -0.68 4.15
CA ARG A 153 17.42 -0.64 2.71
C ARG A 153 18.44 0.28 2.04
N VAL A 154 19.34 -0.29 1.25
CA VAL A 154 20.58 0.37 0.80
C VAL A 154 20.49 0.89 -0.62
N TYR A 155 19.75 0.20 -1.50
CA TYR A 155 19.73 0.56 -2.92
C TYR A 155 18.39 0.26 -3.57
N VAL A 156 17.95 1.14 -4.47
CA VAL A 156 16.79 0.93 -5.33
C VAL A 156 17.23 1.03 -6.79
N ARG A 157 17.07 -0.06 -7.55
CA ARG A 157 17.21 -0.01 -9.01
C ARG A 157 15.83 0.12 -9.64
N ARG A 158 15.57 1.23 -10.32
CA ARG A 158 14.38 1.37 -11.19
C ARG A 158 14.54 0.47 -12.41
N LEU A 159 13.49 -0.27 -12.72
CA LEU A 159 13.36 -1.11 -13.90
C LEU A 159 12.21 -0.51 -14.71
N HIS A 160 12.53 -0.05 -15.91
CA HIS A 160 11.52 0.38 -16.88
C HIS A 160 10.94 -0.88 -17.54
N GLU A 161 9.61 -0.97 -17.58
CA GLU A 161 8.86 -1.99 -18.31
C GLU A 161 8.15 -1.30 -19.49
#